data_AF-A0A6J5GHG5-F1
#
_entry.id   AF-A0A6J5GHG5-F1
#
_cell.length_a   1.000
_cell.length_b   1.000
_cell.length_c   1.000
_cell.angle_alpha   90.00
_cell.angle_beta   90.00
_cell.angle_gamma   90.00
#
_symmetry.space_group_name_H-M   'P 1'
#
loop_
_entity.id
_entity.type
_entity.pdbx_description
1 polymer ?
#
loop_
_entity_poly.entity_id
_entity_poly.type
_entity_poly.pdbx_seq_one_letter_code
_entity_poly.pdbx_strand_id
1 'polypeptide(L)'
;MTNRFEHTIAQIDHASSLTQRDKPAQRASTPRSAADPRHNSSVGIGNREKRPPRRWTQQEIALLGTLTDVEVARRIGTNAATVNRKRLALAIPSVRKPSPHEWSAMELAMLGKRVDREIAKCIGVPPSMVSAKRRELCIPSARGETRHRPEWTPEEIALLGTMPDAKAAKRLEVCLVTVFNARKKRGIPSWQQQRVARQTKEAKPDNRFGQFVAQLADPSSSADRVLTGRHGKRYGPSTREPVKSHPWTSKEIALLGTMTDARVAKRIGGLSPVAVQKQRNALGIPPVGRTALSWTPDQLCLLGVISDAEVAARSGHSIRAVNLKRLALGIPSARQQGNAGCHRWTPEQLALLGAMPDKAVAARIGLSAYTVRLKRRSLRIAPAKASDRWRSEDIALLGTMPDAEVALRLDIKPNVVIRKRRSLGIASTRTRHIWTDAQIALLGTMPDAGVAKRLGLSNTAIHKKRTELGIARAHHEWTDDEIALLGTMSDASVAKRVGVCIKSVNNMRRGLGIPSAQSRLLVA
;
A
#
# COMPACT_ATOMS: atom_id res chain seq x y z
N MET A 1 17.48 29.56 -65.15
CA MET A 1 18.62 30.08 -65.94
C MET A 1 19.54 30.82 -64.98
N THR A 2 20.80 30.41 -64.96
CA THR A 2 22.02 31.14 -64.55
C THR A 2 22.10 31.70 -63.12
N ASN A 3 22.91 31.08 -62.23
CA ASN A 3 24.34 31.37 -61.95
C ASN A 3 24.50 32.66 -61.10
N ARG A 4 25.41 32.85 -60.13
CA ARG A 4 26.68 32.18 -59.79
C ARG A 4 27.22 32.87 -58.50
N PHE A 5 27.78 32.06 -57.59
CA PHE A 5 29.04 32.25 -56.85
C PHE A 5 29.34 33.41 -55.87
N GLU A 6 30.21 33.00 -54.92
CA GLU A 6 31.31 33.71 -54.26
C GLU A 6 30.99 34.54 -53.00
N HIS A 7 31.45 34.10 -51.81
CA HIS A 7 32.77 34.39 -51.20
C HIS A 7 32.90 35.90 -50.90
N THR A 8 33.23 36.41 -49.70
CA THR A 8 34.45 36.11 -48.94
C THR A 8 34.41 36.77 -47.55
N ILE A 9 35.01 36.08 -46.60
CA ILE A 9 35.75 36.50 -45.40
C ILE A 9 36.27 37.97 -45.41
N ALA A 10 36.17 38.64 -44.26
CA ALA A 10 37.23 39.40 -43.56
C ALA A 10 36.69 40.68 -42.89
N GLN A 11 36.83 40.77 -41.56
CA GLN A 11 37.82 41.70 -40.98
C GLN A 11 37.94 41.49 -39.46
N ILE A 12 39.17 41.16 -39.10
CA ILE A 12 39.78 41.23 -37.77
C ILE A 12 40.53 42.56 -37.75
N ASP A 13 40.51 43.27 -36.62
CA ASP A 13 41.65 44.02 -36.10
C ASP A 13 41.61 43.83 -34.58
N HIS A 14 42.52 43.09 -33.94
CA HIS A 14 43.97 43.23 -33.70
C HIS A 14 44.38 44.15 -32.53
N ALA A 15 45.39 43.62 -31.82
CA ALA A 15 46.30 44.20 -30.83
C ALA A 15 45.90 44.10 -29.35
N SER A 16 46.71 43.61 -28.41
CA SER A 16 48.07 43.03 -28.41
C SER A 16 48.33 42.37 -27.03
N SER A 17 48.88 41.16 -26.98
CA SER A 17 50.26 40.80 -26.52
C SER A 17 50.53 41.08 -25.02
N LEU A 18 50.91 40.14 -24.16
CA LEU A 18 52.21 39.42 -24.12
C LEU A 18 52.08 38.17 -23.21
N THR A 19 52.30 36.97 -23.73
CA THR A 19 53.46 36.08 -23.49
C THR A 19 53.94 35.91 -22.05
N GLN A 20 53.78 34.70 -21.50
CA GLN A 20 54.88 33.90 -20.96
C GLN A 20 54.53 32.40 -21.00
N ARG A 21 55.33 31.63 -21.77
CA ARG A 21 55.52 30.18 -21.64
C ARG A 21 56.35 29.96 -20.33
N ASP A 22 56.37 28.83 -19.62
CA ASP A 22 56.57 27.45 -20.06
C ASP A 22 56.43 26.47 -18.86
N LYS A 23 56.17 25.19 -19.21
CA LYS A 23 56.48 23.92 -18.51
C LYS A 23 55.55 23.31 -17.42
N PRO A 24 55.55 21.95 -17.33
CA PRO A 24 54.37 21.17 -16.96
C PRO A 24 54.49 20.52 -15.58
N ALA A 25 53.41 20.57 -14.79
CA ALA A 25 53.32 19.87 -13.52
C ALA A 25 52.51 18.58 -13.65
N GLN A 26 53.26 17.48 -13.72
CA GLN A 26 53.11 16.23 -12.97
C GLN A 26 51.69 15.77 -12.56
N ARG A 27 51.37 14.54 -12.98
CA ARG A 27 50.31 13.69 -12.43
C ARG A 27 50.39 13.64 -10.90
N ALA A 28 49.47 14.31 -10.23
CA ALA A 28 49.23 14.12 -8.81
C ALA A 28 48.24 12.96 -8.61
N SER A 29 48.75 11.88 -8.04
CA SER A 29 48.02 10.75 -7.48
C SER A 29 46.93 11.24 -6.53
N THR A 30 45.66 10.94 -6.83
CA THR A 30 44.58 11.11 -5.85
C THR A 30 44.77 10.14 -4.69
N PRO A 31 44.85 10.61 -3.43
CA PRO A 31 44.92 9.73 -2.29
C PRO A 31 43.57 9.02 -2.09
N ARG A 32 43.63 7.71 -1.88
CA ARG A 32 42.52 6.91 -1.32
C ARG A 32 42.16 7.53 0.04
N SER A 33 41.09 8.32 0.07
CA SER A 33 40.54 8.82 1.33
C SER A 33 39.76 7.71 2.04
N ALA A 34 39.98 7.68 3.35
CA ALA A 34 39.60 6.69 4.33
C ALA A 34 38.14 6.23 4.29
N ALA A 35 37.96 5.00 4.75
CA ALA A 35 36.69 4.35 5.03
C ALA A 35 35.82 5.21 5.96
N ASP A 36 34.69 5.67 5.43
CA ASP A 36 33.63 6.30 6.21
C ASP A 36 32.78 5.19 6.86
N PRO A 37 32.72 5.08 8.20
CA PRO A 37 31.94 4.05 8.87
C PRO A 37 30.46 4.32 8.62
N ARG A 38 29.80 3.41 7.90
CA ARG A 38 28.36 3.43 7.65
C ARG A 38 27.61 3.54 8.99
N HIS A 39 27.18 4.75 9.34
CA HIS A 39 26.25 4.97 10.44
C HIS A 39 24.94 4.24 10.14
N ASN A 40 24.76 3.12 10.83
CA ASN A 40 23.58 2.28 10.78
C ASN A 40 22.55 2.84 11.77
N SER A 41 21.98 4.00 11.44
CA SER A 41 20.89 4.60 12.22
C SER A 41 19.57 3.96 11.79
N SER A 42 19.15 2.93 12.51
CA SER A 42 17.80 2.36 12.43
C SER A 42 16.77 3.36 12.96
N VAL A 43 16.42 4.36 12.16
CA VAL A 43 15.29 5.27 12.41
C VAL A 43 14.10 4.79 11.58
N GLY A 44 12.94 4.71 12.25
CA GLY A 44 11.74 4.01 11.82
C GLY A 44 11.33 4.19 10.37
N ILE A 45 10.76 3.12 9.81
CA ILE A 45 10.10 3.09 8.50
C ILE A 45 8.79 3.89 8.62
N GLY A 46 8.93 5.20 8.75
CA GLY A 46 7.90 6.17 8.42
C GLY A 46 7.70 6.13 6.91
N ASN A 47 6.44 6.17 6.50
CA ASN A 47 5.98 6.24 5.13
C ASN A 47 6.87 7.19 4.31
N ARG A 48 7.80 6.67 3.48
CA ARG A 48 8.63 7.49 2.61
C ARG A 48 7.68 8.22 1.67
N GLU A 49 7.40 9.49 1.99
CA GLU A 49 6.67 10.36 1.10
C GLU A 49 7.31 10.22 -0.28
N LYS A 50 6.50 9.77 -1.26
CA LYS A 50 6.98 9.61 -2.63
C LYS A 50 7.51 10.99 -3.05
N ARG A 51 8.84 11.11 -3.21
CA ARG A 51 9.45 12.34 -3.72
C ARG A 51 8.67 12.77 -4.96
N PRO A 52 8.27 14.05 -5.07
CA PRO A 52 7.46 14.51 -6.19
C PRO A 52 8.16 14.13 -7.50
N PRO A 53 7.41 13.69 -8.52
CA PRO A 53 8.00 13.33 -9.79
C PRO A 53 8.80 14.52 -10.33
N ARG A 54 10.04 14.25 -10.74
CA ARG A 54 10.93 15.26 -11.33
C ARG A 54 10.20 15.97 -12.47
N ARG A 55 10.20 17.31 -12.43
CA ARG A 55 9.71 18.16 -13.52
C ARG A 55 10.74 18.14 -14.63
N TRP A 56 10.29 17.83 -15.85
CA TRP A 56 11.14 17.83 -17.04
C TRP A 56 11.05 19.19 -17.69
N THR A 57 12.19 19.80 -18.02
CA THR A 57 12.21 21.04 -18.79
C THR A 57 12.06 20.75 -20.29
N GLN A 58 11.69 21.76 -21.07
CA GLN A 58 11.54 21.60 -22.52
C GLN A 58 12.87 21.28 -23.23
N GLN A 59 13.97 21.86 -22.74
CA GLN A 59 15.32 21.54 -23.20
C GLN A 59 15.70 20.09 -22.93
N GLU A 60 15.34 19.55 -21.76
CA GLU A 60 15.59 18.13 -21.43
C GLU A 60 14.76 17.17 -22.27
N ILE A 61 13.53 17.55 -22.62
CA ILE A 61 12.68 16.77 -23.51
C ILE A 61 13.26 16.75 -24.93
N ALA A 62 13.81 17.87 -25.41
CA ALA A 62 14.46 17.95 -26.72
C ALA A 62 15.72 17.07 -26.84
N LEU A 63 16.35 16.70 -25.70
CA LEU A 63 17.47 15.75 -25.68
C LEU A 63 17.03 14.28 -25.83
N LEU A 64 15.76 13.97 -25.58
CA LEU A 64 15.24 12.60 -25.70
C LEU A 64 15.11 12.25 -27.19
N GLY A 65 15.76 11.18 -27.62
CA GLY A 65 15.71 10.73 -29.02
C GLY A 65 16.76 11.34 -29.94
N THR A 66 17.59 12.27 -29.46
CA THR A 66 18.77 12.79 -30.19
C THR A 66 20.07 12.13 -29.71
N LEU A 67 20.15 11.80 -28.43
CA LEU A 67 21.30 11.13 -27.80
C LEU A 67 20.87 9.81 -27.14
N THR A 68 21.84 8.97 -26.75
CA THR A 68 21.51 7.74 -26.02
C THR A 68 20.99 8.06 -24.61
N ASP A 69 20.07 7.22 -24.09
CA ASP A 69 19.48 7.42 -22.76
C ASP A 69 20.54 7.54 -21.63
N VAL A 70 21.73 6.97 -21.82
CA VAL A 70 22.87 7.05 -20.89
C VAL A 70 23.55 8.41 -20.96
N GLU A 71 23.74 8.97 -22.14
CA GLU A 71 24.36 10.29 -22.34
C GLU A 71 23.42 11.41 -21.88
N VAL A 72 22.13 11.29 -22.20
CA VAL A 72 21.09 12.19 -21.69
C VAL A 72 21.06 12.15 -20.16
N ALA A 73 21.14 10.95 -19.57
CA ALA A 73 21.23 10.79 -18.12
C ALA A 73 22.46 11.47 -17.52
N ARG A 74 23.63 11.36 -18.18
CA ARG A 74 24.88 12.00 -17.75
C ARG A 74 24.78 13.53 -17.81
N ARG A 75 24.21 14.09 -18.89
CA ARG A 75 24.05 15.54 -19.08
C ARG A 75 23.06 16.17 -18.11
N ILE A 76 21.99 15.45 -17.77
CA ILE A 76 20.91 15.94 -16.89
C ILE A 76 21.19 15.59 -15.41
N GLY A 77 22.22 14.78 -15.12
CA GLY A 77 22.53 14.33 -13.76
C GLY A 77 21.48 13.38 -13.17
N THR A 78 20.94 12.48 -13.99
CA THR A 78 19.89 11.52 -13.59
C THR A 78 20.24 10.08 -13.92
N ASN A 79 19.35 9.14 -13.59
CA ASN A 79 19.50 7.71 -13.93
C ASN A 79 18.92 7.43 -15.33
N ALA A 80 19.67 6.69 -16.17
CA ALA A 80 19.24 6.23 -17.50
C ALA A 80 17.87 5.55 -17.52
N ALA A 81 17.49 4.81 -16.46
CA ALA A 81 16.15 4.22 -16.35
C ALA A 81 15.02 5.25 -16.26
N THR A 82 15.30 6.44 -15.71
CA THR A 82 14.33 7.53 -15.60
C THR A 82 14.15 8.25 -16.94
N VAL A 83 15.26 8.43 -17.67
CA VAL A 83 15.27 8.93 -19.05
C VAL A 83 14.51 8.00 -19.98
N ASN A 84 14.81 6.69 -19.93
CA ASN A 84 14.12 5.67 -20.73
C ASN A 84 12.61 5.66 -20.46
N ARG A 85 12.19 5.74 -19.18
CA ARG A 85 10.77 5.82 -18.83
C ARG A 85 10.09 7.07 -19.39
N LYS A 86 10.77 8.22 -19.36
CA LYS A 86 10.23 9.47 -19.91
C LYS A 86 10.15 9.42 -21.44
N ARG A 87 11.19 8.90 -22.10
CA ARG A 87 11.24 8.66 -23.55
C ARG A 87 10.06 7.78 -24.00
N LEU A 88 9.86 6.64 -23.33
CA LEU A 88 8.74 5.73 -23.60
C LEU A 88 7.37 6.39 -23.33
N ALA A 89 7.25 7.20 -22.27
CA ALA A 89 6.02 7.92 -21.97
C ALA A 89 5.65 9.00 -23.00
N LEU A 90 6.65 9.53 -23.72
CA LEU A 90 6.48 10.47 -24.83
C LEU A 90 6.47 9.77 -26.20
N ALA A 91 6.48 8.43 -26.24
CA ALA A 91 6.55 7.62 -27.46
C ALA A 91 7.74 7.97 -28.37
N ILE A 92 8.83 8.49 -27.83
CA ILE A 92 10.02 8.85 -28.60
C ILE A 92 10.87 7.58 -28.86
N PRO A 93 11.18 7.24 -30.12
CA PRO A 93 12.05 6.10 -30.43
C PRO A 93 13.45 6.23 -29.81
N SER A 94 14.10 5.10 -29.53
CA SER A 94 15.48 5.10 -29.07
C SER A 94 16.40 5.39 -30.25
N VAL A 95 17.46 6.17 -30.04
CA VAL A 95 18.51 6.38 -31.06
C VAL A 95 19.19 5.07 -31.44
N ARG A 96 19.29 4.13 -30.49
CA ARG A 96 19.77 2.77 -30.79
C ARG A 96 18.68 2.01 -31.54
N LYS A 97 18.86 1.84 -32.85
CA LYS A 97 18.21 0.76 -33.60
C LYS A 97 18.81 -0.57 -33.11
N PRO A 98 18.01 -1.58 -32.76
CA PRO A 98 18.54 -2.92 -32.53
C PRO A 98 19.16 -3.38 -33.85
N SER A 99 20.48 -3.58 -33.90
CA SER A 99 21.09 -4.33 -34.99
C SER A 99 20.54 -5.76 -34.91
N PRO A 100 19.83 -6.26 -35.94
CA PRO A 100 19.43 -7.65 -35.97
C PRO A 100 20.69 -8.50 -35.99
N HIS A 101 20.88 -9.36 -34.99
CA HIS A 101 21.91 -10.39 -35.05
C HIS A 101 21.37 -11.55 -35.88
N GLU A 102 22.05 -11.87 -36.96
CA GLU A 102 21.73 -13.02 -37.81
C GLU A 102 22.23 -14.29 -37.14
N TRP A 103 21.31 -15.13 -36.70
CA TRP A 103 21.62 -16.33 -35.93
C TRP A 103 22.10 -17.45 -36.86
N SER A 104 23.34 -17.90 -36.67
CA SER A 104 23.84 -19.08 -37.39
C SER A 104 23.28 -20.39 -36.80
N ALA A 105 23.29 -21.47 -37.60
CA ALA A 105 22.86 -22.80 -37.13
C ALA A 105 23.65 -23.29 -35.90
N MET A 106 24.95 -22.95 -35.84
CA MET A 106 25.81 -23.29 -34.71
C MET A 106 25.47 -22.47 -33.45
N GLU A 107 25.07 -21.21 -33.61
CA GLU A 107 24.63 -20.34 -32.51
C GLU A 107 23.28 -20.77 -31.93
N LEU A 108 22.34 -21.17 -32.79
CA LEU A 108 21.06 -21.73 -32.37
C LEU A 108 21.25 -23.04 -31.59
N ALA A 109 22.20 -23.88 -32.00
CA ALA A 109 22.52 -25.13 -31.32
C ALA A 109 23.10 -24.95 -29.91
N MET A 110 23.65 -23.77 -29.59
CA MET A 110 24.16 -23.44 -28.25
C MET A 110 23.05 -23.04 -27.27
N LEU A 111 21.91 -22.53 -27.76
CA LEU A 111 20.79 -22.09 -26.92
C LEU A 111 20.21 -23.28 -26.13
N GLY A 112 20.12 -23.13 -24.80
CA GLY A 112 19.60 -24.18 -23.91
C GLY A 112 20.61 -25.25 -23.49
N LYS A 113 21.77 -25.37 -24.15
CA LYS A 113 22.88 -26.23 -23.72
C LYS A 113 23.86 -25.52 -22.78
N ARG A 114 24.02 -24.20 -22.96
CA ARG A 114 24.89 -23.35 -22.15
C ARG A 114 24.11 -22.20 -21.52
N VAL A 115 24.66 -21.59 -20.48
CA VAL A 115 24.02 -20.45 -19.81
C VAL A 115 24.01 -19.24 -20.76
N ASP A 116 22.89 -18.51 -20.84
CA ASP A 116 22.70 -17.36 -21.75
C ASP A 116 23.86 -16.34 -21.70
N ARG A 117 24.51 -16.18 -20.53
CA ARG A 117 25.66 -15.28 -20.33
C ARG A 117 26.95 -15.77 -21.01
N GLU A 118 27.17 -17.07 -21.06
CA GLU A 118 28.35 -17.65 -21.72
C GLU A 118 28.19 -17.62 -23.23
N ILE A 119 27.00 -18.00 -23.72
CA ILE A 119 26.64 -17.94 -25.13
C ILE A 119 26.83 -16.50 -25.64
N ALA A 120 26.35 -15.52 -24.88
CA ALA A 120 26.52 -14.10 -25.18
C ALA A 120 27.99 -13.68 -25.31
N LYS A 121 28.88 -14.18 -24.44
CA LYS A 121 30.32 -13.92 -24.54
C LYS A 121 30.96 -14.60 -25.76
N CYS A 122 30.57 -15.84 -26.05
CA CYS A 122 31.12 -16.60 -27.19
C CYS A 122 30.72 -16.00 -28.54
N ILE A 123 29.50 -15.46 -28.66
CA ILE A 123 28.98 -14.89 -29.91
C ILE A 123 29.27 -13.37 -30.00
N GLY A 124 29.61 -12.72 -28.88
CA GLY A 124 29.85 -11.28 -28.84
C GLY A 124 28.58 -10.43 -28.82
N VAL A 125 27.44 -11.01 -28.46
CA VAL A 125 26.13 -10.33 -28.41
C VAL A 125 25.68 -10.07 -26.96
N PRO A 126 24.78 -9.11 -26.71
CA PRO A 126 24.25 -8.88 -25.37
C PRO A 126 23.48 -10.11 -24.83
N PRO A 127 23.60 -10.48 -23.53
CA PRO A 127 22.86 -11.60 -22.94
C PRO A 127 21.34 -11.50 -23.11
N SER A 128 20.80 -10.28 -23.14
CA SER A 128 19.38 -10.03 -23.40
C SER A 128 18.91 -10.52 -24.78
N MET A 129 19.80 -10.51 -25.78
CA MET A 129 19.50 -10.97 -27.15
C MET A 129 19.45 -12.49 -27.22
N VAL A 130 20.38 -13.17 -26.55
CA VAL A 130 20.36 -14.64 -26.35
C VAL A 130 19.10 -15.07 -25.59
N SER A 131 18.77 -14.40 -24.48
CA SER A 131 17.54 -14.69 -23.72
C SER A 131 16.26 -14.35 -24.49
N ALA A 132 16.30 -13.42 -25.46
CA ALA A 132 15.18 -13.12 -26.34
C ALA A 132 14.98 -14.21 -27.38
N LYS A 133 16.04 -14.59 -28.11
CA LYS A 133 15.98 -15.66 -29.12
C LYS A 133 15.64 -17.01 -28.51
N ARG A 134 16.20 -17.32 -27.34
CA ARG A 134 15.85 -18.51 -26.56
C ARG A 134 14.35 -18.57 -26.24
N ARG A 135 13.75 -17.44 -25.83
CA ARG A 135 12.31 -17.35 -25.53
C ARG A 135 11.44 -17.43 -26.79
N GLU A 136 11.89 -16.84 -27.89
CA GLU A 136 11.24 -16.94 -29.20
C GLU A 136 11.15 -18.39 -29.68
N LEU A 137 12.22 -19.17 -29.47
CA LEU A 137 12.27 -20.60 -29.81
C LEU A 137 11.74 -21.51 -28.69
N CYS A 138 11.16 -20.95 -27.62
CA CYS A 138 10.62 -21.69 -26.48
C CYS A 138 11.62 -22.65 -25.80
N ILE A 139 12.93 -22.42 -25.95
CA ILE A 139 13.97 -23.26 -25.36
C ILE A 139 14.13 -22.90 -23.87
N PRO A 140 14.09 -23.84 -22.92
CA PRO A 140 14.38 -23.54 -21.52
C PRO A 140 15.82 -23.02 -21.34
N SER A 141 16.03 -22.07 -20.41
CA SER A 141 17.39 -21.63 -20.06
C SER A 141 18.15 -22.81 -19.47
N ALA A 142 19.38 -23.03 -19.92
CA ALA A 142 20.31 -23.88 -19.18
C ALA A 142 20.48 -23.22 -17.80
N ARG A 143 19.85 -23.81 -16.78
CA ARG A 143 20.14 -23.42 -15.41
C ARG A 143 21.52 -24.03 -15.16
N GLY A 144 22.56 -23.20 -15.26
CA GLY A 144 23.86 -23.57 -14.72
C GLY A 144 23.62 -24.08 -13.31
N GLU A 145 24.20 -25.24 -12.98
CA GLU A 145 24.03 -25.96 -11.72
C GLU A 145 23.70 -24.97 -10.61
N THR A 146 22.41 -24.83 -10.31
CA THR A 146 22.00 -24.03 -9.18
C THR A 146 22.71 -24.69 -8.04
N ARG A 147 23.63 -23.97 -7.38
CA ARG A 147 24.22 -24.39 -6.10
C ARG A 147 23.05 -24.80 -5.22
N HIS A 148 22.74 -26.08 -5.23
CA HIS A 148 21.55 -26.62 -4.61
C HIS A 148 21.92 -26.58 -3.14
N ARG A 149 21.44 -25.55 -2.44
CA ARG A 149 21.54 -25.58 -0.99
C ARG A 149 20.84 -26.87 -0.55
N PRO A 150 21.46 -27.66 0.34
CA PRO A 150 20.79 -28.80 0.96
C PRO A 150 19.43 -28.40 1.49
N GLU A 151 18.50 -29.36 1.56
CA GLU A 151 17.20 -29.13 2.16
C GLU A 151 17.35 -28.58 3.58
N TRP A 152 16.45 -27.67 3.96
CA TRP A 152 16.46 -27.03 5.27
C TRP A 152 16.42 -28.10 6.37
N THR A 153 17.43 -28.13 7.24
CA THR A 153 17.44 -29.09 8.36
C THR A 153 16.35 -28.72 9.37
N PRO A 154 15.86 -29.68 10.18
CA PRO A 154 14.89 -29.42 11.24
C PRO A 154 15.33 -28.30 12.21
N GLU A 155 16.63 -28.22 12.50
CA GLU A 155 17.22 -27.18 13.36
C GLU A 155 17.14 -25.79 12.72
N GLU A 156 17.43 -25.68 11.42
CA GLU A 156 17.30 -24.41 10.70
C GLU A 156 15.85 -23.95 10.61
N ILE A 157 14.90 -24.90 10.47
CA ILE A 157 13.47 -24.62 10.46
C ILE A 157 13.01 -24.09 11.83
N ALA A 158 13.51 -24.67 12.93
CA ALA A 158 13.21 -24.21 14.28
C ALA A 158 13.70 -22.77 14.54
N LEU A 159 14.72 -22.31 13.81
CA LEU A 159 15.21 -20.93 13.89
C LEU A 159 14.27 -19.92 13.19
N LEU A 160 13.42 -20.36 12.27
CA LEU A 160 12.52 -19.48 11.52
C LEU A 160 11.42 -18.93 12.44
N GLY A 161 11.31 -17.60 12.52
CA GLY A 161 10.27 -16.93 13.31
C GLY A 161 10.59 -16.77 14.80
N THR A 162 11.65 -17.39 15.32
CA THR A 162 12.12 -17.19 16.72
C THR A 162 12.94 -15.91 16.90
N MET A 163 13.50 -15.38 15.81
CA MET A 163 14.22 -14.11 15.76
C MET A 163 13.93 -13.35 14.45
N PRO A 164 14.28 -12.05 14.35
CA PRO A 164 14.15 -11.32 13.10
C PRO A 164 14.85 -12.03 11.94
N ASP A 165 14.21 -12.08 10.76
CA ASP A 165 14.71 -12.78 9.56
C ASP A 165 16.15 -12.35 9.20
N ALA A 166 16.56 -11.11 9.49
CA ALA A 166 17.93 -10.64 9.30
C ALA A 166 18.96 -11.27 10.24
N LYS A 167 18.60 -11.52 11.50
CA LYS A 167 19.48 -12.22 12.46
C LYS A 167 19.55 -13.71 12.15
N ALA A 168 18.41 -14.32 11.80
CA ALA A 168 18.37 -15.71 11.34
C ALA A 168 19.22 -15.89 10.07
N ALA A 169 19.14 -14.96 9.12
CA ALA A 169 19.96 -14.97 7.90
C ALA A 169 21.47 -14.91 8.21
N LYS A 170 21.88 -14.05 9.14
CA LYS A 170 23.29 -13.96 9.56
C LYS A 170 23.77 -15.23 10.26
N ARG A 171 22.93 -15.86 11.10
CA ARG A 171 23.27 -17.07 11.86
C ARG A 171 23.31 -18.33 10.99
N LEU A 172 22.52 -18.36 9.92
CA LEU A 172 22.46 -19.45 8.96
C LEU A 172 23.37 -19.22 7.74
N GLU A 173 24.13 -18.12 7.73
CA GLU A 173 24.98 -17.68 6.62
C GLU A 173 24.28 -17.67 5.25
N VAL A 174 22.99 -17.36 5.24
CA VAL A 174 22.18 -17.26 4.02
C VAL A 174 21.66 -15.86 3.79
N CYS A 175 21.24 -15.60 2.56
CA CYS A 175 20.62 -14.31 2.25
C CYS A 175 19.25 -14.17 2.95
N LEU A 176 18.92 -12.93 3.32
CA LEU A 176 17.65 -12.59 3.98
C LEU A 176 16.42 -13.08 3.18
N VAL A 177 16.48 -13.00 1.85
CA VAL A 177 15.38 -13.42 0.97
C VAL A 177 15.16 -14.93 1.06
N THR A 178 16.22 -15.73 1.23
CA THR A 178 16.14 -17.19 1.41
C THR A 178 15.39 -17.56 2.69
N VAL A 179 15.74 -16.93 3.81
CA VAL A 179 15.03 -17.11 5.10
C VAL A 179 13.58 -16.67 5.01
N PHE A 180 13.33 -15.50 4.42
CA PHE A 180 11.98 -14.95 4.25
C PHE A 180 11.08 -15.90 3.43
N ASN A 181 11.60 -16.41 2.30
CA ASN A 181 10.87 -17.33 1.44
C ASN A 181 10.63 -18.68 2.13
N ALA A 182 11.62 -19.20 2.85
CA ALA A 182 11.48 -20.45 3.59
C ALA A 182 10.44 -20.35 4.71
N ARG A 183 10.41 -19.23 5.43
CA ARG A 183 9.41 -18.92 6.45
C ARG A 183 8.00 -18.80 5.84
N LYS A 184 7.88 -18.04 4.75
CA LYS A 184 6.60 -17.86 4.00
C LYS A 184 6.05 -19.17 3.46
N LYS A 185 6.88 -20.00 2.83
CA LYS A 185 6.49 -21.29 2.25
C LYS A 185 5.96 -22.26 3.31
N ARG A 186 6.49 -22.19 4.53
CA ARG A 186 6.10 -23.04 5.67
C ARG A 186 5.00 -22.42 6.55
N GLY A 187 4.45 -21.27 6.16
CA GLY A 187 3.36 -20.62 6.91
C GLY A 187 3.78 -20.09 8.30
N ILE A 188 5.07 -20.01 8.59
CA ILE A 188 5.56 -19.59 9.90
C ILE A 188 5.39 -18.06 10.04
N PRO A 189 4.65 -17.56 11.05
CA PRO A 189 4.49 -16.12 11.26
C PRO A 189 5.84 -15.47 11.55
N SER A 190 6.02 -14.22 11.14
CA SER A 190 7.25 -13.48 11.44
C SER A 190 7.43 -13.31 12.95
N TRP A 191 8.67 -13.19 13.42
CA TRP A 191 8.98 -12.96 14.83
C TRP A 191 8.17 -11.80 15.43
N GLN A 192 7.99 -10.72 14.66
CA GLN A 192 7.20 -9.57 15.11
C GLN A 192 5.71 -9.92 15.25
N GLN A 193 5.14 -10.70 14.34
CA GLN A 193 3.76 -11.20 14.47
C GLN A 193 3.59 -12.13 15.65
N GLN A 194 4.55 -13.05 15.87
CA GLN A 194 4.52 -13.97 17.01
C GLN A 194 4.62 -13.22 18.34
N ARG A 195 5.50 -12.21 18.42
CA ARG A 195 5.67 -11.36 19.61
C ARG A 195 4.42 -10.55 19.92
N VAL A 196 3.80 -9.93 18.91
CA VAL A 196 2.53 -9.21 19.09
C VAL A 196 1.43 -10.17 19.54
N ALA A 197 1.33 -11.37 18.95
CA ALA A 197 0.36 -12.37 19.35
C ALA A 197 0.53 -12.84 20.80
N ARG A 198 1.78 -12.98 21.29
CA ARG A 198 2.08 -13.28 22.70
C ARG A 198 1.66 -12.13 23.61
N GLN A 199 2.04 -10.90 23.27
CA GLN A 199 1.65 -9.70 24.02
C GLN A 199 0.13 -9.52 24.09
N THR A 200 -0.61 -9.84 23.02
CA THR A 200 -2.07 -9.77 23.03
C THR A 200 -2.74 -10.91 23.80
N LYS A 201 -2.05 -12.04 24.01
CA LYS A 201 -2.54 -13.14 24.86
C LYS A 201 -2.30 -12.85 26.34
N GLU A 202 -1.20 -12.18 26.68
CA GLU A 202 -0.82 -11.82 28.05
C GLU A 202 -1.45 -10.52 28.54
N ALA A 203 -1.89 -9.63 27.63
CA ALA A 203 -2.58 -8.40 27.99
C ALA A 203 -4.01 -8.68 28.45
N LYS A 204 -4.28 -8.48 29.75
CA LYS A 204 -5.64 -8.43 30.31
C LYS A 204 -6.43 -7.33 29.58
N PRO A 205 -7.68 -7.57 29.15
CA PRO A 205 -8.40 -6.59 28.35
C PRO A 205 -8.81 -5.38 29.20
N ASP A 206 -8.20 -4.22 28.96
CA ASP A 206 -8.52 -2.94 29.63
C ASP A 206 -9.86 -2.32 29.19
N ASN A 207 -10.55 -2.91 28.20
CA ASN A 207 -11.81 -2.38 27.69
C ASN A 207 -13.03 -3.08 28.33
N ARG A 208 -14.10 -2.31 28.57
CA ARG A 208 -15.34 -2.77 29.22
C ARG A 208 -15.94 -4.01 28.55
N PHE A 209 -15.78 -4.15 27.24
CA PHE A 209 -16.23 -5.33 26.49
C PHE A 209 -15.37 -6.57 26.76
N GLY A 210 -14.04 -6.43 26.83
CA GLY A 210 -13.16 -7.55 27.14
C GLY A 210 -13.19 -7.92 28.62
N GLN A 211 -13.44 -6.96 29.53
CA GLN A 211 -13.75 -7.25 30.93
C GLN A 211 -15.06 -8.04 31.06
N PHE A 212 -16.10 -7.67 30.31
CA PHE A 212 -17.37 -8.40 30.26
C PHE A 212 -17.21 -9.83 29.71
N VAL A 213 -16.39 -10.02 28.67
CA VAL A 213 -16.08 -11.35 28.13
C VAL A 213 -15.25 -12.20 29.11
N ALA A 214 -14.32 -11.58 29.85
CA ALA A 214 -13.56 -12.27 30.90
C ALA A 214 -14.44 -12.65 32.10
N GLN A 215 -15.38 -11.78 32.49
CA GLN A 215 -16.34 -12.02 33.56
C GLN A 215 -17.34 -13.14 33.21
N LEU A 216 -17.66 -13.33 31.92
CA LEU A 216 -18.44 -14.47 31.43
C LEU A 216 -17.64 -15.78 31.35
N ALA A 217 -16.30 -15.71 31.36
CA ALA A 217 -15.42 -16.86 31.30
C ALA A 217 -14.96 -17.36 32.69
N ASP A 218 -15.29 -16.61 33.75
CA ASP A 218 -14.94 -16.97 35.13
C ASP A 218 -15.88 -18.08 35.66
N PRO A 219 -15.38 -19.24 36.13
CA PRO A 219 -16.21 -20.37 36.56
C PRO A 219 -17.06 -20.11 37.81
N SER A 220 -16.77 -19.04 38.55
CA SER A 220 -17.47 -18.65 39.78
C SER A 220 -18.68 -17.74 39.54
N SER A 221 -18.83 -17.17 38.34
CA SER A 221 -20.00 -16.39 37.96
C SER A 221 -21.08 -17.34 37.43
N SER A 222 -21.82 -17.96 38.35
CA SER A 222 -23.00 -18.75 38.03
C SER A 222 -23.97 -17.92 37.18
N ALA A 223 -24.01 -18.24 35.89
CA ALA A 223 -24.92 -17.68 34.90
C ALA A 223 -26.34 -18.26 35.08
N ASP A 224 -26.85 -18.24 36.31
CA ASP A 224 -28.16 -18.80 36.69
C ASP A 224 -29.17 -17.73 37.12
N ARG A 225 -28.77 -16.45 37.10
CA ARG A 225 -29.71 -15.33 37.19
C ARG A 225 -29.69 -14.55 35.89
N VAL A 226 -30.86 -14.47 35.26
CA VAL A 226 -31.21 -13.67 34.07
C VAL A 226 -30.99 -14.35 32.70
N LEU A 227 -31.59 -15.53 32.49
CA LEU A 227 -32.06 -15.96 31.15
C LEU A 227 -33.32 -16.83 31.26
N THR A 228 -34.36 -16.35 31.95
CA THR A 228 -35.71 -16.87 31.72
C THR A 228 -36.18 -16.37 30.34
N GLY A 229 -36.23 -17.27 29.35
CA GLY A 229 -37.05 -17.04 28.15
C GLY A 229 -36.39 -17.11 26.76
N ARG A 230 -35.19 -17.67 26.57
CA ARG A 230 -34.74 -18.07 25.21
C ARG A 230 -33.99 -19.39 25.21
N HIS A 231 -34.66 -20.44 24.74
CA HIS A 231 -34.05 -21.76 24.49
C HIS A 231 -33.10 -21.68 23.28
N GLY A 232 -31.88 -21.20 23.51
CA GLY A 232 -30.78 -21.45 22.58
C GLY A 232 -30.31 -22.89 22.73
N LYS A 233 -30.58 -23.75 21.74
CA LYS A 233 -30.01 -25.11 21.68
C LYS A 233 -28.48 -25.02 21.76
N ARG A 234 -27.91 -25.33 22.93
CA ARG A 234 -26.47 -25.55 23.08
C ARG A 234 -26.15 -26.93 22.50
N TYR A 235 -25.36 -26.97 21.44
CA TYR A 235 -24.74 -28.21 21.00
C TYR A 235 -23.64 -28.57 22.01
N GLY A 236 -23.87 -29.61 22.82
CA GLY A 236 -22.83 -30.21 23.66
C GLY A 236 -21.73 -30.86 22.80
N PRO A 237 -20.58 -31.26 23.40
CA PRO A 237 -19.56 -32.00 22.69
C PRO A 237 -20.15 -33.34 22.25
N SER A 238 -20.43 -33.46 20.96
CA SER A 238 -20.94 -34.69 20.36
C SER A 238 -19.86 -35.75 20.48
N THR A 239 -20.02 -36.69 21.41
CA THR A 239 -19.41 -38.02 21.34
C THR A 239 -19.99 -38.70 20.10
N ARG A 240 -19.39 -38.43 18.93
CA ARG A 240 -19.74 -39.17 17.73
C ARG A 240 -19.16 -40.57 17.89
N GLU A 241 -20.01 -41.50 18.33
CA GLU A 241 -19.78 -42.91 18.10
C GLU A 241 -19.41 -43.12 16.61
N PRO A 242 -18.43 -43.99 16.30
CA PRO A 242 -18.09 -44.28 14.92
C PRO A 242 -19.34 -44.79 14.20
N VAL A 243 -19.80 -44.02 13.21
CA VAL A 243 -21.00 -44.36 12.43
C VAL A 243 -20.72 -45.69 11.73
N LYS A 244 -21.43 -46.74 12.13
CA LYS A 244 -21.38 -48.06 11.49
C LYS A 244 -21.61 -47.89 9.99
N SER A 245 -20.68 -48.35 9.16
CA SER A 245 -20.82 -48.34 7.70
C SER A 245 -21.99 -49.25 7.32
N HIS A 246 -23.02 -48.68 6.69
CA HIS A 246 -24.15 -49.47 6.20
C HIS A 246 -23.70 -50.35 5.03
N PRO A 247 -23.85 -51.68 5.12
CA PRO A 247 -23.57 -52.57 4.00
C PRO A 247 -24.69 -52.43 2.96
N TRP A 248 -24.37 -51.88 1.79
CA TRP A 248 -25.32 -51.67 0.71
C TRP A 248 -25.74 -52.99 0.07
N THR A 249 -27.04 -53.29 0.10
CA THR A 249 -27.58 -54.46 -0.59
C THR A 249 -27.93 -54.15 -2.05
N SER A 250 -27.96 -55.15 -2.93
CA SER A 250 -28.28 -54.96 -4.35
C SER A 250 -29.65 -54.33 -4.58
N LYS A 251 -30.64 -54.60 -3.70
CA LYS A 251 -31.97 -53.98 -3.75
C LYS A 251 -31.92 -52.48 -3.39
N GLU A 252 -31.04 -52.07 -2.48
CA GLU A 252 -30.85 -50.66 -2.10
C GLU A 252 -30.08 -49.88 -3.16
N ILE A 253 -29.10 -50.52 -3.81
CA ILE A 253 -28.36 -49.93 -4.92
C ILE A 253 -29.30 -49.63 -6.10
N ALA A 254 -30.25 -50.53 -6.39
CA ALA A 254 -31.26 -50.33 -7.43
C ALA A 254 -32.20 -49.13 -7.16
N LEU A 255 -32.32 -48.67 -5.90
CA LEU A 255 -33.10 -47.47 -5.56
C LEU A 255 -32.35 -46.17 -5.85
N LEU A 256 -31.01 -46.20 -5.90
CA LEU A 256 -30.19 -45.02 -6.17
C LEU A 256 -30.43 -44.52 -7.60
N GLY A 257 -30.81 -43.26 -7.76
CA GLY A 257 -31.08 -42.67 -9.08
C GLY A 257 -32.50 -42.90 -9.64
N THR A 258 -33.38 -43.59 -8.91
CA THR A 258 -34.83 -43.67 -9.26
C THR A 258 -35.68 -42.62 -8.55
N MET A 259 -35.23 -42.19 -7.37
CA MET A 259 -35.89 -41.16 -6.56
C MET A 259 -34.84 -40.30 -5.85
N THR A 260 -35.27 -39.20 -5.23
CA THR A 260 -34.34 -38.28 -4.55
C THR A 260 -33.62 -38.97 -3.38
N ASP A 261 -32.36 -38.60 -3.14
CA ASP A 261 -31.51 -39.19 -2.10
C ASP A 261 -32.18 -39.14 -0.70
N ALA A 262 -33.03 -38.14 -0.45
CA ALA A 262 -33.82 -38.03 0.77
C ALA A 262 -34.98 -39.05 0.85
N ARG A 263 -35.61 -39.40 -0.27
CA ARG A 263 -36.66 -40.43 -0.32
C ARG A 263 -36.05 -41.83 -0.21
N VAL A 264 -34.91 -42.06 -0.86
CA VAL A 264 -34.15 -43.31 -0.69
C VAL A 264 -33.73 -43.50 0.76
N ALA A 265 -33.20 -42.45 1.41
CA ALA A 265 -32.83 -42.50 2.83
C ALA A 265 -34.00 -42.86 3.76
N LYS A 266 -35.18 -42.28 3.52
CA LYS A 266 -36.39 -42.61 4.29
C LYS A 266 -36.87 -44.04 4.04
N ARG A 267 -36.73 -44.55 2.81
CA ARG A 267 -37.20 -45.87 2.41
C ARG A 267 -36.32 -47.01 2.93
N ILE A 268 -35.01 -46.78 3.00
CA ILE A 268 -34.06 -47.75 3.55
C ILE A 268 -34.14 -47.78 5.10
N GLY A 269 -34.49 -46.65 5.73
CA GLY A 269 -34.66 -46.56 7.18
C GLY A 269 -33.32 -46.56 7.91
N GLY A 270 -33.01 -45.49 8.64
CA GLY A 270 -31.76 -45.39 9.42
C GLY A 270 -30.54 -44.82 8.69
N LEU A 271 -30.66 -44.49 7.39
CA LEU A 271 -29.61 -43.82 6.63
C LEU A 271 -29.80 -42.30 6.55
N SER A 272 -28.70 -41.56 6.60
CA SER A 272 -28.72 -40.13 6.29
C SER A 272 -28.78 -39.89 4.77
N PRO A 273 -29.48 -38.85 4.27
CA PRO A 273 -29.46 -38.48 2.85
C PRO A 273 -28.04 -38.27 2.29
N VAL A 274 -27.09 -37.89 3.16
CA VAL A 274 -25.68 -37.69 2.81
C VAL A 274 -24.95 -39.02 2.56
N ALA A 275 -25.31 -40.09 3.27
CA ALA A 275 -24.75 -41.42 3.03
C ALA A 275 -25.20 -41.99 1.69
N VAL A 276 -26.49 -41.84 1.37
CA VAL A 276 -27.07 -42.19 0.06
C VAL A 276 -26.40 -41.41 -1.07
N GLN A 277 -26.22 -40.10 -0.89
CA GLN A 277 -25.53 -39.23 -1.82
C GLN A 277 -24.06 -39.65 -2.05
N LYS A 278 -23.34 -40.08 -1.01
CA LYS A 278 -21.96 -40.58 -1.15
C LYS A 278 -21.92 -41.87 -1.96
N GLN A 279 -22.80 -42.84 -1.67
CA GLN A 279 -22.85 -44.10 -2.40
C GLN A 279 -23.27 -43.90 -3.85
N ARG A 280 -24.28 -43.06 -4.10
CA ARG A 280 -24.72 -42.71 -5.44
C ARG A 280 -23.57 -42.14 -6.29
N ASN A 281 -22.76 -41.26 -5.71
CA ASN A 281 -21.59 -40.70 -6.38
C ASN A 281 -20.48 -41.74 -6.60
N ALA A 282 -20.25 -42.63 -5.63
CA ALA A 282 -19.26 -43.71 -5.75
C ALA A 282 -19.61 -44.68 -6.89
N LEU A 283 -20.91 -44.89 -7.16
CA LEU A 283 -21.42 -45.71 -8.26
C LEU A 283 -21.64 -44.91 -9.56
N GLY A 284 -21.31 -43.62 -9.59
CA GLY A 284 -21.44 -42.78 -10.79
C GLY A 284 -22.88 -42.47 -11.23
N ILE A 285 -23.88 -42.76 -10.39
CA ILE A 285 -25.30 -42.60 -10.73
C ILE A 285 -25.69 -41.11 -10.58
N PRO A 286 -26.30 -40.43 -11.56
CA PRO A 286 -26.71 -39.03 -11.43
C PRO A 286 -27.93 -38.85 -10.48
N PRO A 287 -28.07 -37.71 -9.78
CA PRO A 287 -29.23 -37.45 -8.94
C PRO A 287 -30.49 -37.17 -9.77
N VAL A 288 -31.61 -37.72 -9.33
CA VAL A 288 -32.93 -37.41 -9.92
C VAL A 288 -33.29 -35.96 -9.65
N GLY A 289 -33.61 -35.21 -10.71
CA GLY A 289 -34.11 -33.83 -10.63
C GLY A 289 -33.06 -32.72 -10.79
N ARG A 290 -31.80 -33.05 -11.11
CA ARG A 290 -30.89 -32.09 -11.73
C ARG A 290 -30.66 -32.48 -13.18
N THR A 291 -31.67 -32.27 -14.02
CA THR A 291 -31.38 -31.89 -15.40
C THR A 291 -30.36 -30.76 -15.31
N ALA A 292 -29.18 -30.98 -15.90
CA ALA A 292 -28.14 -29.97 -15.93
C ALA A 292 -28.77 -28.68 -16.48
N LEU A 293 -28.93 -27.68 -15.61
CA LEU A 293 -29.32 -26.34 -16.03
C LEU A 293 -28.18 -25.88 -16.94
N SER A 294 -28.38 -26.07 -18.23
CA SER A 294 -27.48 -25.63 -19.27
C SER A 294 -27.55 -24.10 -19.28
N TRP A 295 -26.38 -23.47 -19.28
CA TRP A 295 -26.29 -22.02 -19.38
C TRP A 295 -26.73 -21.60 -20.77
N THR A 296 -27.86 -20.89 -20.88
CA THR A 296 -28.28 -20.31 -22.15
C THR A 296 -27.40 -19.08 -22.49
N PRO A 297 -27.23 -18.73 -23.78
CA PRO A 297 -26.52 -17.51 -24.18
C PRO A 297 -27.04 -16.24 -23.49
N ASP A 298 -28.36 -16.14 -23.32
CA ASP A 298 -28.99 -15.02 -22.61
C ASP A 298 -28.64 -14.99 -21.11
N GLN A 299 -28.48 -16.15 -20.46
CA GLN A 299 -28.05 -16.18 -19.06
C GLN A 299 -26.57 -15.83 -18.91
N LEU A 300 -25.74 -16.16 -19.91
CA LEU A 300 -24.33 -15.79 -19.95
C LEU A 300 -24.15 -14.27 -20.11
N CYS A 301 -25.01 -13.61 -20.89
CA CYS A 301 -24.93 -12.16 -21.09
C CYS A 301 -25.25 -11.35 -19.81
N LEU A 302 -25.97 -11.95 -18.85
CA LEU A 302 -26.29 -11.33 -17.56
C LEU A 302 -25.11 -11.34 -16.57
N LEU A 303 -24.14 -12.24 -16.74
CA LEU A 303 -23.01 -12.39 -15.83
C LEU A 303 -22.12 -11.14 -15.84
N GLY A 304 -21.92 -10.53 -14.68
CA GLY A 304 -21.11 -9.31 -14.53
C GLY A 304 -21.83 -7.99 -14.88
N VAL A 305 -22.97 -8.06 -15.56
CA VAL A 305 -23.83 -6.90 -15.87
C VAL A 305 -24.73 -6.58 -14.67
N ILE A 306 -25.48 -7.58 -14.19
CA ILE A 306 -26.34 -7.51 -13.02
C ILE A 306 -25.72 -8.30 -11.85
N SER A 307 -26.27 -8.15 -10.65
CA SER A 307 -25.72 -8.82 -9.46
C SER A 307 -25.85 -10.34 -9.57
N ASP A 308 -24.86 -11.08 -9.05
CA ASP A 308 -24.85 -12.55 -9.09
C ASP A 308 -26.09 -13.16 -8.36
N ALA A 309 -26.68 -12.42 -7.41
CA ALA A 309 -27.93 -12.79 -6.75
C ALA A 309 -29.15 -12.69 -7.68
N GLU A 310 -29.16 -11.70 -8.57
CA GLU A 310 -30.27 -11.47 -9.48
C GLU A 310 -30.17 -12.33 -10.74
N VAL A 311 -28.95 -12.61 -11.22
CA VAL A 311 -28.75 -13.68 -12.22
C VAL A 311 -29.27 -15.01 -11.67
N ALA A 312 -28.98 -15.34 -10.40
CA ALA A 312 -29.46 -16.56 -9.77
C ALA A 312 -31.00 -16.62 -9.74
N ALA A 313 -31.66 -15.53 -9.35
CA ALA A 313 -33.13 -15.45 -9.33
C ALA A 313 -33.75 -15.61 -10.72
N ARG A 314 -33.17 -14.99 -11.76
CA ARG A 314 -33.70 -15.03 -13.14
C ARG A 314 -33.41 -16.32 -13.89
N SER A 315 -32.26 -16.94 -13.62
CA SER A 315 -31.81 -18.14 -14.33
C SER A 315 -32.19 -19.45 -13.63
N GLY A 316 -32.78 -19.37 -12.43
CA GLY A 316 -33.04 -20.55 -11.58
C GLY A 316 -31.77 -21.24 -11.06
N HIS A 317 -30.59 -20.69 -11.34
CA HIS A 317 -29.31 -21.22 -10.86
C HIS A 317 -29.06 -20.79 -9.41
N SER A 318 -28.34 -21.62 -8.66
CA SER A 318 -27.85 -21.18 -7.35
C SER A 318 -26.85 -20.02 -7.50
N ILE A 319 -26.83 -19.10 -6.53
CA ILE A 319 -25.85 -17.99 -6.46
C ILE A 319 -24.41 -18.53 -6.57
N ARG A 320 -24.15 -19.72 -5.99
CA ARG A 320 -22.84 -20.39 -6.08
C ARG A 320 -22.51 -20.84 -7.50
N ALA A 321 -23.48 -21.36 -8.26
CA ALA A 321 -23.29 -21.75 -9.65
C ALA A 321 -23.01 -20.54 -10.55
N VAL A 322 -23.73 -19.44 -10.35
CA VAL A 322 -23.48 -18.15 -11.03
C VAL A 322 -22.07 -17.65 -10.75
N ASN A 323 -21.66 -17.63 -9.48
CA ASN A 323 -20.31 -17.23 -9.08
C ASN A 323 -19.21 -18.09 -9.73
N LEU A 324 -19.39 -19.41 -9.75
CA LEU A 324 -18.43 -20.33 -10.36
C LEU A 324 -18.36 -20.15 -11.87
N LYS A 325 -19.51 -20.00 -12.55
CA LYS A 325 -19.54 -19.75 -14.00
C LYS A 325 -18.90 -18.42 -14.36
N ARG A 326 -19.21 -17.36 -13.61
CA ARG A 326 -18.59 -16.04 -13.76
C ARG A 326 -17.06 -16.10 -13.62
N LEU A 327 -16.57 -16.77 -12.57
CA LEU A 327 -15.14 -16.92 -12.32
C LEU A 327 -14.45 -17.75 -13.42
N ALA A 328 -15.11 -18.82 -13.90
CA ALA A 328 -14.60 -19.64 -14.98
C ALA A 328 -14.46 -18.87 -16.30
N LEU A 329 -15.37 -17.92 -16.56
CA LEU A 329 -15.32 -17.05 -17.74
C LEU A 329 -14.45 -15.80 -17.53
N GLY A 330 -13.82 -15.63 -16.36
CA GLY A 330 -12.96 -14.48 -16.07
C GLY A 330 -13.70 -13.14 -15.93
N ILE A 331 -15.03 -13.16 -15.83
CA ILE A 331 -15.85 -11.94 -15.81
C ILE A 331 -15.82 -11.33 -14.40
N PRO A 332 -15.41 -10.07 -14.19
CA PRO A 332 -15.47 -9.43 -12.87
C PRO A 332 -16.92 -9.28 -12.38
N SER A 333 -17.16 -9.33 -11.07
CA SER A 333 -18.53 -9.19 -10.56
C SER A 333 -19.09 -7.79 -10.82
N ALA A 334 -20.42 -7.67 -10.96
CA ALA A 334 -21.08 -6.38 -11.18
C ALA A 334 -20.66 -5.34 -10.12
N ARG A 335 -20.48 -5.77 -8.85
CA ARG A 335 -19.95 -4.91 -7.78
C ARG A 335 -18.50 -4.45 -8.04
N GLN A 336 -17.62 -5.33 -8.51
CA GLN A 336 -16.24 -4.96 -8.87
C GLN A 336 -16.18 -4.01 -10.07
N GLN A 337 -17.15 -4.08 -10.98
CA GLN A 337 -17.27 -3.17 -12.13
C GLN A 337 -17.88 -1.81 -11.77
N GLY A 338 -18.31 -1.62 -10.52
CA GLY A 338 -18.96 -0.38 -10.05
C GLY A 338 -20.48 -0.38 -10.22
N ASN A 339 -21.08 -1.49 -10.68
CA ASN A 339 -22.53 -1.70 -10.75
C ASN A 339 -23.04 -2.29 -9.42
N ALA A 340 -22.75 -1.62 -8.30
CA ALA A 340 -23.37 -1.97 -7.03
C ALA A 340 -24.86 -1.56 -7.10
N GLY A 341 -25.74 -2.52 -7.38
CA GLY A 341 -27.20 -2.33 -7.42
C GLY A 341 -27.85 -2.40 -8.81
N CYS A 342 -27.24 -3.07 -9.79
CA CYS A 342 -27.85 -3.32 -11.11
C CYS A 342 -28.17 -2.06 -11.93
N HIS A 343 -27.61 -0.90 -11.57
CA HIS A 343 -27.84 0.35 -12.30
C HIS A 343 -27.23 0.31 -13.70
N ARG A 344 -28.09 0.39 -14.73
CA ARG A 344 -27.69 0.52 -16.13
C ARG A 344 -27.29 1.97 -16.41
N TRP A 345 -25.98 2.19 -16.57
CA TRP A 345 -25.44 3.50 -16.92
C TRP A 345 -25.78 3.89 -18.36
N THR A 346 -26.53 4.98 -18.56
CA THR A 346 -26.79 5.53 -19.90
C THR A 346 -25.62 6.40 -20.37
N PRO A 347 -25.43 6.60 -21.69
CA PRO A 347 -24.40 7.50 -22.22
C PRO A 347 -24.47 8.92 -21.64
N GLU A 348 -25.68 9.44 -21.44
CA GLU A 348 -25.93 10.75 -20.80
C GLU A 348 -25.40 10.78 -19.36
N GLN A 349 -25.66 9.74 -18.57
CA GLN A 349 -25.18 9.63 -17.20
C GLN A 349 -23.65 9.48 -17.13
N LEU A 350 -23.06 8.80 -18.11
CA LEU A 350 -21.61 8.69 -18.24
C LEU A 350 -20.97 10.05 -18.55
N ALA A 351 -21.62 10.89 -19.37
CA ALA A 351 -21.15 12.24 -19.66
C ALA A 351 -21.14 13.16 -18.41
N LEU A 352 -21.98 12.87 -17.41
CA LEU A 352 -21.99 13.62 -16.14
C LEU A 352 -20.76 13.29 -15.26
N LEU A 353 -20.16 12.10 -15.42
CA LEU A 353 -19.01 11.68 -14.63
C LEU A 353 -17.78 12.51 -15.00
N GLY A 354 -17.22 13.24 -14.03
CA GLY A 354 -16.04 14.10 -14.25
C GLY A 354 -16.38 15.53 -14.68
N ALA A 355 -17.56 15.78 -15.25
CA ALA A 355 -18.09 17.12 -15.50
C ALA A 355 -18.66 17.76 -14.22
N MET A 356 -19.27 16.95 -13.34
CA MET A 356 -19.84 17.39 -12.08
C MET A 356 -19.26 16.61 -10.89
N PRO A 357 -19.32 17.16 -9.66
CA PRO A 357 -18.92 16.41 -8.46
C PRO A 357 -19.71 15.12 -8.31
N ASP A 358 -19.05 14.04 -7.89
CA ASP A 358 -19.67 12.71 -7.72
C ASP A 358 -20.96 12.76 -6.86
N LYS A 359 -21.06 13.71 -5.91
CA LYS A 359 -22.25 13.92 -5.06
C LYS A 359 -23.44 14.54 -5.82
N ALA A 360 -23.17 15.47 -6.74
CA ALA A 360 -24.20 16.12 -7.55
C ALA A 360 -24.75 15.16 -8.62
N VAL A 361 -23.86 14.38 -9.26
CA VAL A 361 -24.27 13.31 -10.18
C VAL A 361 -25.12 12.26 -9.45
N ALA A 362 -24.72 11.89 -8.24
CA ALA A 362 -25.46 10.95 -7.40
C ALA A 362 -26.88 11.43 -7.09
N ALA A 363 -27.04 12.70 -6.68
CA ALA A 363 -28.35 13.29 -6.43
C ALA A 363 -29.23 13.32 -7.70
N ARG A 364 -28.64 13.62 -8.86
CA ARG A 364 -29.37 13.71 -10.13
C ARG A 364 -29.83 12.35 -10.68
N ILE A 365 -29.05 11.30 -10.47
CA ILE A 365 -29.35 9.94 -10.97
C ILE A 365 -30.13 9.12 -9.90
N GLY A 366 -30.24 9.61 -8.66
CA GLY A 366 -30.85 8.86 -7.55
C GLY A 366 -29.99 7.70 -7.05
N LEU A 367 -28.65 7.83 -7.15
CA LEU A 367 -27.69 6.82 -6.73
C LEU A 367 -26.87 7.27 -5.54
N SER A 368 -26.14 6.32 -4.94
CA SER A 368 -25.14 6.66 -3.93
C SER A 368 -23.91 7.34 -4.57
N ALA A 369 -23.36 8.36 -3.91
CA ALA A 369 -22.10 8.99 -4.31
C ALA A 369 -20.93 8.01 -4.38
N TYR A 370 -21.02 6.88 -3.68
CA TYR A 370 -20.04 5.80 -3.73
C TYR A 370 -20.12 5.03 -5.06
N THR A 371 -21.32 4.67 -5.52
CA THR A 371 -21.56 3.98 -6.79
C THR A 371 -21.06 4.82 -7.97
N VAL A 372 -21.39 6.12 -7.97
CA VAL A 372 -20.90 7.08 -8.97
C VAL A 372 -19.37 7.17 -8.98
N ARG A 373 -18.75 7.28 -7.80
CA ARG A 373 -17.29 7.31 -7.65
C ARG A 373 -16.62 6.04 -8.17
N LEU A 374 -17.21 4.87 -7.89
CA LEU A 374 -16.70 3.60 -8.38
C LEU A 374 -16.77 3.51 -9.90
N LYS A 375 -17.90 3.90 -10.51
CA LYS A 375 -18.03 3.93 -11.97
C LYS A 375 -17.05 4.91 -12.62
N ARG A 376 -16.91 6.11 -12.06
CA ARG A 376 -15.91 7.09 -12.52
C ARG A 376 -14.50 6.51 -12.47
N ARG A 377 -14.15 5.82 -11.38
CA ARG A 377 -12.82 5.18 -11.22
C ARG A 377 -12.60 4.02 -12.18
N SER A 378 -13.62 3.20 -12.46
CA SER A 378 -13.48 2.10 -13.42
C SER A 378 -13.26 2.61 -14.84
N LEU A 379 -13.87 3.75 -15.19
CA LEU A 379 -13.62 4.47 -16.45
C LEU A 379 -12.36 5.36 -16.43
N ARG A 380 -11.61 5.36 -15.32
CA ARG A 380 -10.38 6.18 -15.14
C ARG A 380 -10.59 7.69 -15.36
N ILE A 381 -11.81 8.18 -15.18
CA ILE A 381 -12.14 9.60 -15.30
C ILE A 381 -11.72 10.31 -14.01
N ALA A 382 -11.08 11.48 -14.11
CA ALA A 382 -10.71 12.28 -12.95
C ALA A 382 -11.95 12.86 -12.24
N PRO A 383 -11.96 13.02 -10.91
CA PRO A 383 -13.07 13.67 -10.22
C PRO A 383 -13.16 15.13 -10.66
N ALA A 384 -14.39 15.63 -10.87
CA ALA A 384 -14.61 17.05 -11.04
C ALA A 384 -14.05 17.79 -9.82
N LYS A 385 -13.12 18.71 -10.04
CA LYS A 385 -12.51 19.47 -8.96
C LYS A 385 -13.58 20.41 -8.39
N ALA A 386 -13.96 20.19 -7.13
CA ALA A 386 -14.83 21.12 -6.41
C ALA A 386 -14.21 22.55 -6.31
N SER A 387 -12.90 22.68 -6.57
CA SER A 387 -12.18 23.96 -6.54
C SER A 387 -12.33 24.82 -7.78
N ASP A 388 -13.03 24.39 -8.82
CA ASP A 388 -13.00 25.05 -10.12
C ASP A 388 -14.20 25.98 -10.39
N ARG A 389 -15.08 26.20 -9.39
CA ARG A 389 -16.11 27.24 -9.46
C ARG A 389 -15.81 28.35 -8.46
N TRP A 390 -14.74 29.10 -8.72
CA TRP A 390 -14.59 30.43 -8.13
C TRP A 390 -15.28 31.40 -9.07
N ARG A 391 -16.38 32.00 -8.65
CA ARG A 391 -17.00 33.11 -9.37
C ARG A 391 -16.12 34.34 -9.22
N SER A 392 -16.25 35.29 -10.15
CA SER A 392 -15.56 36.58 -10.07
C SER A 392 -15.87 37.30 -8.74
N GLU A 393 -17.12 37.19 -8.28
CA GLU A 393 -17.60 37.66 -6.97
C GLU A 393 -16.84 37.02 -5.81
N ASP A 394 -16.66 35.69 -5.83
CA ASP A 394 -15.94 34.95 -4.79
C ASP A 394 -14.46 35.34 -4.72
N ILE A 395 -13.86 35.68 -5.87
CA ILE A 395 -12.47 36.12 -5.98
C ILE A 395 -12.32 37.54 -5.42
N ALA A 396 -13.31 38.42 -5.64
CA ALA A 396 -13.31 39.77 -5.08
C ALA A 396 -13.37 39.80 -3.55
N LEU A 397 -13.90 38.74 -2.92
CA LEU A 397 -13.89 38.59 -1.46
C LEU A 397 -12.52 38.17 -0.90
N LEU A 398 -11.61 37.64 -1.73
CA LEU A 398 -10.29 37.21 -1.27
C LEU A 398 -9.41 38.43 -0.98
N GLY A 399 -8.93 38.55 0.25
CA GLY A 399 -8.06 39.66 0.65
C GLY A 399 -8.78 40.90 1.18
N THR A 400 -10.12 40.91 1.22
CA THR A 400 -10.89 41.99 1.86
C THR A 400 -11.22 41.68 3.32
N MET A 401 -11.40 40.40 3.66
CA MET A 401 -11.70 39.94 5.02
C MET A 401 -10.88 38.67 5.37
N PRO A 402 -10.86 38.21 6.63
CA PRO A 402 -10.13 37.00 7.01
C PRO A 402 -10.58 35.76 6.23
N ASP A 403 -9.62 34.90 5.86
CA ASP A 403 -9.88 33.67 5.08
C ASP A 403 -10.95 32.75 5.73
N ALA A 404 -11.17 32.87 7.05
CA ALA A 404 -12.20 32.14 7.79
C ALA A 404 -13.62 32.71 7.59
N GLU A 405 -13.76 34.02 7.44
CA GLU A 405 -15.05 34.67 7.20
C GLU A 405 -15.50 34.48 5.75
N VAL A 406 -14.57 34.60 4.79
CA VAL A 406 -14.83 34.25 3.38
C VAL A 406 -15.29 32.78 3.27
N ALA A 407 -14.66 31.90 4.03
CA ALA A 407 -15.01 30.48 4.07
C ALA A 407 -16.44 30.24 4.59
N LEU A 408 -16.85 30.94 5.64
CA LEU A 408 -18.22 30.87 6.16
C LEU A 408 -19.22 31.43 5.14
N ARG A 409 -18.90 32.57 4.51
CA ARG A 409 -19.78 33.24 3.54
C ARG A 409 -20.01 32.41 2.27
N LEU A 410 -18.99 31.66 1.84
CA LEU A 410 -19.05 30.82 0.65
C LEU A 410 -19.46 29.37 0.95
N ASP A 411 -19.69 29.00 2.22
CA ASP A 411 -19.87 27.62 2.68
C ASP A 411 -18.76 26.66 2.19
N ILE A 412 -17.51 27.14 2.22
CA ILE A 412 -16.33 26.41 1.77
C ILE A 412 -15.35 26.27 2.94
N LYS A 413 -14.53 25.20 2.93
CA LYS A 413 -13.50 25.02 3.98
C LYS A 413 -12.43 26.12 3.91
N PRO A 414 -11.97 26.69 5.05
CA PRO A 414 -10.95 27.75 5.09
C PRO A 414 -9.66 27.43 4.31
N ASN A 415 -9.21 26.17 4.33
CA ASN A 415 -8.01 25.75 3.57
C ASN A 415 -8.15 25.91 2.06
N VAL A 416 -9.37 25.83 1.51
CA VAL A 416 -9.63 25.99 0.07
C VAL A 416 -9.51 27.47 -0.32
N VAL A 417 -10.03 28.37 0.52
CA VAL A 417 -9.88 29.83 0.41
C VAL A 417 -8.41 30.24 0.48
N ILE A 418 -7.68 29.78 1.52
CA ILE A 418 -6.25 30.02 1.69
C ILE A 418 -5.47 29.61 0.43
N ARG A 419 -5.78 28.43 -0.12
CA ARG A 419 -5.10 27.91 -1.30
C ARG A 419 -5.39 28.74 -2.55
N LYS A 420 -6.65 29.17 -2.76
CA LYS A 420 -7.00 30.01 -3.90
C LYS A 420 -6.37 31.40 -3.77
N ARG A 421 -6.48 32.03 -2.61
CA ARG A 421 -5.85 33.33 -2.31
C ARG A 421 -4.35 33.29 -2.61
N ARG A 422 -3.64 32.28 -2.10
CA ARG A 422 -2.20 32.07 -2.38
C ARG A 422 -1.90 31.83 -3.86
N SER A 423 -2.77 31.13 -4.59
CA SER A 423 -2.58 30.90 -6.04
C SER A 423 -2.74 32.17 -6.87
N LEU A 424 -3.50 33.16 -6.37
CA LEU A 424 -3.69 34.47 -6.98
C LEU A 424 -2.70 35.52 -6.45
N GLY A 425 -1.77 35.15 -5.57
CA GLY A 425 -0.81 36.08 -4.99
C GLY A 425 -1.39 37.09 -4.00
N ILE A 426 -2.67 36.97 -3.63
CA ILE A 426 -3.36 37.93 -2.77
C ILE A 426 -2.85 37.79 -1.32
N ALA A 427 -2.49 38.90 -0.68
CA ALA A 427 -2.04 38.91 0.71
C ALA A 427 -3.17 38.51 1.68
N SER A 428 -2.81 37.91 2.81
CA SER A 428 -3.82 37.63 3.86
C SER A 428 -4.07 38.92 4.62
N THR A 429 -5.33 39.19 4.93
CA THR A 429 -5.77 40.26 5.83
C THR A 429 -5.36 40.03 7.29
N ARG A 430 -4.95 38.80 7.64
CA ARG A 430 -4.39 38.53 8.97
C ARG A 430 -3.03 39.21 9.11
N THR A 431 -2.96 40.22 9.95
CA THR A 431 -1.71 40.82 10.40
C THR A 431 -0.82 39.72 10.98
N ARG A 432 0.41 39.60 10.45
CA ARG A 432 1.40 38.71 11.06
C ARG A 432 1.78 39.30 12.41
N HIS A 433 1.87 38.47 13.45
CA HIS A 433 2.42 38.91 14.73
C HIS A 433 3.84 39.44 14.53
N ILE A 434 4.07 40.68 14.92
CA ILE A 434 5.38 41.32 14.85
C ILE A 434 6.09 40.99 16.16
N TRP A 435 7.25 40.35 16.06
CA TRP A 435 8.07 39.99 17.22
C TRP A 435 8.85 41.22 17.67
N THR A 436 8.70 41.60 18.94
CA THR A 436 9.55 42.61 19.56
C THR A 436 10.81 41.96 20.14
N ASP A 437 11.88 42.74 20.31
CA ASP A 437 13.14 42.23 20.88
C ASP A 437 12.95 41.67 22.30
N ALA A 438 12.07 42.29 23.09
CA ALA A 438 11.67 41.78 24.41
C ALA A 438 10.97 40.41 24.34
N GLN A 439 10.17 40.15 23.29
CA GLN A 439 9.52 38.85 23.08
C GLN A 439 10.51 37.81 22.57
N ILE A 440 11.50 38.22 21.77
CA ILE A 440 12.57 37.35 21.29
C ILE A 440 13.49 36.94 22.45
N ALA A 441 13.84 37.87 23.34
CA ALA A 441 14.61 37.59 24.55
C ALA A 441 13.91 36.59 25.50
N LEU A 442 12.59 36.47 25.42
CA LEU A 442 11.80 35.50 26.18
C LEU A 442 11.86 34.07 25.57
N LEU A 443 12.26 33.93 24.31
CA LEU A 443 12.41 32.63 23.66
C LEU A 443 13.66 31.94 24.21
N GLY A 444 13.50 30.71 24.72
CA GLY A 444 14.62 29.92 25.26
C GLY A 444 14.88 30.11 26.76
N THR A 445 14.27 31.10 27.42
CA THR A 445 14.38 31.27 28.88
C THR A 445 13.40 30.39 29.66
N MET A 446 12.26 30.06 29.05
CA MET A 446 11.25 29.18 29.63
C MET A 446 10.64 28.27 28.56
N PRO A 447 9.93 27.18 28.93
CA PRO A 447 9.33 26.28 27.96
C PRO A 447 8.38 27.01 27.00
N ASP A 448 8.32 26.56 25.73
CA ASP A 448 7.49 27.16 24.68
C ASP A 448 6.02 27.36 25.13
N ALA A 449 5.50 26.48 26.01
CA ALA A 449 4.17 26.58 26.60
C ALA A 449 4.00 27.76 27.58
N GLY A 450 5.02 28.06 28.38
CA GLY A 450 5.05 29.21 29.27
C GLY A 450 5.12 30.52 28.48
N VAL A 451 5.98 30.57 27.47
CA VAL A 451 6.07 31.71 26.53
C VAL A 451 4.74 31.91 25.80
N ALA A 452 4.08 30.83 25.35
CA ALA A 452 2.80 30.88 24.65
C ALA A 452 1.71 31.51 25.50
N LYS A 453 1.63 31.10 26.76
CA LYS A 453 0.65 31.65 27.70
C LYS A 453 0.93 33.13 27.99
N ARG A 454 2.20 33.51 28.16
CA ARG A 454 2.59 34.90 28.49
C ARG A 454 2.39 35.87 27.32
N LEU A 455 2.60 35.41 26.09
CA LEU A 455 2.46 36.23 24.88
C LEU A 455 1.07 36.13 24.22
N GLY A 456 0.18 35.26 24.70
CA GLY A 456 -1.12 35.00 24.06
C GLY A 456 -0.99 34.38 22.65
N LEU A 457 0.16 33.77 22.35
CA LEU A 457 0.48 33.20 21.04
C LEU A 457 0.34 31.68 21.06
N SER A 458 0.14 31.09 19.88
CA SER A 458 0.15 29.64 19.75
C SER A 458 1.54 29.03 19.99
N ASN A 459 1.61 27.86 20.62
CA ASN A 459 2.84 27.08 20.78
C ASN A 459 3.60 26.88 19.46
N THR A 460 2.88 26.73 18.34
CA THR A 460 3.48 26.53 17.02
C THR A 460 4.11 27.81 16.46
N ALA A 461 3.60 29.00 16.80
CA ALA A 461 4.20 30.27 16.42
C ALA A 461 5.55 30.50 17.13
N ILE A 462 5.58 30.20 18.44
CA ILE A 462 6.81 30.27 19.25
C ILE A 462 7.83 29.24 18.78
N HIS A 463 7.41 28.00 18.59
CA HIS A 463 8.29 26.95 18.09
C HIS A 463 8.95 27.36 16.77
N LYS A 464 8.17 27.88 15.81
CA LYS A 464 8.70 28.35 14.52
C LYS A 464 9.69 29.50 14.70
N LYS A 465 9.37 30.49 15.52
CA LYS A 465 10.26 31.64 15.72
C LYS A 465 11.56 31.23 16.42
N ARG A 466 11.46 30.39 17.45
CA ARG A 466 12.61 29.82 18.15
C ARG A 466 13.53 29.04 17.20
N THR A 467 12.95 28.20 16.33
CA THR A 467 13.74 27.45 15.33
C THR A 467 14.34 28.33 14.25
N GLU A 468 13.64 29.39 13.83
CA GLU A 468 14.16 30.36 12.85
C GLU A 468 15.39 31.10 13.39
N LEU A 469 15.37 31.43 14.69
CA LEU A 469 16.48 32.10 15.38
C LEU A 469 17.54 31.13 15.93
N GLY A 470 17.40 29.82 15.71
CA GLY A 470 18.37 28.82 16.20
C GLY A 470 18.43 28.66 17.72
N ILE A 471 17.47 29.21 18.45
CA ILE A 471 17.48 29.21 19.92
C ILE A 471 17.12 27.80 20.42
N ALA A 472 17.92 27.24 21.33
CA ALA A 472 17.60 25.94 21.94
C ALA A 472 16.31 26.02 22.76
N ARG A 473 15.58 24.91 22.87
CA ARG A 473 14.43 24.85 23.77
C ARG A 473 14.94 24.91 25.21
N ALA A 474 14.28 25.69 26.05
CA ALA A 474 14.43 25.49 27.49
C ALA A 474 13.97 24.07 27.83
N HIS A 475 14.85 23.29 28.44
CA HIS A 475 14.48 21.99 29.00
C HIS A 475 13.77 22.22 30.33
N HIS A 476 12.74 21.43 30.61
CA HIS A 476 12.13 21.44 31.94
C HIS A 476 13.08 20.69 32.88
N GLU A 477 13.64 21.39 33.84
CA GLU A 477 14.43 20.80 34.92
C GLU A 477 13.46 20.23 35.94
N TRP A 478 13.57 18.92 36.18
CA TRP A 478 12.69 18.22 37.10
C TRP A 478 13.18 18.43 38.52
N THR A 479 12.33 18.95 39.38
CA THR A 479 12.63 19.04 40.81
C THR A 479 12.32 17.73 41.52
N ASP A 480 12.93 17.49 42.68
CA ASP A 480 12.69 16.28 43.47
C ASP A 480 11.19 16.13 43.86
N ASP A 481 10.51 17.24 44.13
CA ASP A 481 9.06 17.28 44.39
C ASP A 481 8.25 16.84 43.17
N GLU A 482 8.66 17.24 41.96
CA GLU A 482 8.00 16.85 40.71
C GLU A 482 8.26 15.38 40.35
N ILE A 483 9.44 14.87 40.70
CA ILE A 483 9.80 13.46 40.55
C ILE A 483 8.97 12.60 41.51
N ALA A 484 8.73 13.05 42.74
CA ALA A 484 7.87 12.36 43.70
C ALA A 484 6.40 12.25 43.25
N LEU A 485 5.94 13.15 42.36
CA LEU A 485 4.61 13.07 41.73
C LEU A 485 4.51 11.98 40.65
N LEU A 486 5.64 11.49 40.12
CA LEU A 486 5.65 10.43 39.10
C LEU A 486 5.25 9.09 39.72
N GLY A 487 4.21 8.46 39.17
CA GLY A 487 3.72 7.16 39.65
C GLY A 487 2.78 7.21 40.87
N THR A 488 2.56 8.39 41.46
CA THR A 488 1.50 8.61 42.48
C THR A 488 0.18 9.04 41.83
N MET A 489 0.25 9.84 40.75
CA MET A 489 -0.90 10.28 39.97
C MET A 489 -0.74 9.92 38.48
N SER A 490 -1.81 10.05 37.70
CA SER A 490 -1.75 9.77 36.25
C SER A 490 -0.74 10.71 35.55
N ASP A 491 -0.04 10.19 34.53
CA ASP A 491 0.95 10.96 33.76
C ASP A 491 0.32 12.25 33.15
N ALA A 492 -0.99 12.25 32.89
CA ALA A 492 -1.73 13.43 32.42
C ALA A 492 -1.97 14.48 33.52
N SER A 493 -2.24 14.02 34.76
CA SER A 493 -2.40 14.91 35.92
C SER A 493 -1.07 15.55 36.30
N VAL A 494 0.02 14.78 36.30
CA VAL A 494 1.38 15.30 36.53
C VAL A 494 1.75 16.30 35.44
N ALA A 495 1.50 15.98 34.16
CA ALA A 495 1.73 16.90 33.04
C ALA A 495 1.01 18.25 33.22
N LYS A 496 -0.24 18.22 33.68
CA LYS A 496 -1.03 19.43 33.92
C LYS A 496 -0.51 20.25 35.12
N ARG A 497 -0.05 19.58 36.18
CA ARG A 497 0.45 20.23 37.41
C ARG A 497 1.83 20.85 37.22
N VAL A 498 2.72 20.14 36.51
CA VAL A 498 4.09 20.56 36.21
C VAL A 498 4.15 21.50 35.00
N GLY A 499 3.10 21.54 34.16
CA GLY A 499 3.06 22.42 32.98
C GLY A 499 3.86 21.90 31.79
N VAL A 500 4.15 20.60 31.75
CA VAL A 500 4.87 19.93 30.66
C VAL A 500 3.94 19.05 29.84
N CYS A 501 4.37 18.64 28.63
CA CYS A 501 3.57 17.71 27.85
C CYS A 501 3.64 16.28 28.45
N ILE A 502 2.55 15.52 28.30
CA ILE A 502 2.42 14.14 28.78
C ILE A 502 3.60 13.28 28.32
N LYS A 503 4.14 13.53 27.12
CA LYS A 503 5.28 12.79 26.58
C LYS A 503 6.57 13.01 27.39
N SER A 504 6.81 14.22 27.89
CA SER A 504 7.95 14.51 28.76
C SER A 504 7.85 13.76 30.08
N VAL A 505 6.66 13.72 30.69
CA VAL A 505 6.38 12.94 31.90
C VAL A 505 6.61 11.45 31.67
N ASN A 506 6.07 10.89 30.57
CA ASN A 506 6.25 9.49 30.21
C ASN A 506 7.72 9.12 30.00
N ASN A 507 8.51 10.03 29.41
CA ASN A 507 9.94 9.81 29.17
C ASN A 507 10.72 9.86 30.48
N MET A 508 10.44 10.83 31.37
CA MET A 508 11.10 10.93 32.67
C MET A 508 10.75 9.73 33.57
N ARG A 509 9.46 9.40 33.69
CA ARG A 509 8.98 8.21 34.41
C ARG A 509 9.66 6.93 33.93
N ARG A 510 9.76 6.72 32.61
CA ARG A 510 10.47 5.57 32.03
C ARG A 510 11.97 5.61 32.25
N GLY A 511 12.58 6.79 32.24
CA GLY A 511 14.01 6.98 32.50
C GLY A 511 14.39 6.59 33.93
N LEU A 512 13.52 6.91 34.88
CA LEU A 512 13.67 6.58 36.31
C LEU A 512 13.10 5.20 36.68
N GLY A 513 12.59 4.43 35.71
CA GLY A 513 12.06 3.08 35.96
C GLY A 513 10.76 3.03 36.77
N ILE A 514 10.07 4.16 36.95
CA ILE A 514 8.86 4.26 37.78
C ILE A 514 7.65 3.68 36.99
N PRO A 515 6.86 2.75 37.56
CA PRO A 515 5.65 2.25 36.91
C PRO A 515 4.54 3.32 36.85
N SER A 516 3.62 3.21 35.88
CA SER A 516 2.50 4.15 35.77
C SER A 516 1.58 4.02 37.00
N ALA A 517 0.94 5.11 37.43
CA ALA A 517 -0.01 5.05 38.55
C ALA A 517 -1.18 4.07 38.31
N GLN A 518 -1.57 3.83 37.04
CA GLN A 518 -2.58 2.81 36.70
C GLN A 518 -2.14 1.37 37.02
N SER A 519 -0.83 1.10 37.06
CA SER A 519 -0.29 -0.23 37.38
C SER A 519 -0.21 -0.53 38.89
N ARG A 520 -0.39 0.46 39.78
CA ARG A 520 -0.30 0.28 41.24
C ARG A 520 -1.58 -0.25 41.91
N LEU A 521 -2.72 -0.26 41.21
CA LEU A 521 -3.99 -0.80 41.73
C LEU A 521 -4.14 -2.34 41.58
N LEU A 522 -3.07 -3.05 41.20
CA LEU A 522 -3.09 -4.51 41.02
C LEU A 522 -2.16 -5.27 41.98
N VAL A 523 -1.60 -4.60 42.98
CA VAL A 523 -0.81 -5.25 44.05
C VAL A 523 -1.20 -4.61 45.39
N ALA A 524 -2.34 -5.02 45.92
CA ALA A 524 -2.71 -4.90 47.33
C ALA A 524 -3.65 -6.07 47.66
#